data_AF-R9MCN4-F1
#
_entry.id   AF-R9MCN4-F1
#
_cell.length_a   1.000
_cell.length_b   1.000
_cell.length_c   1.000
_cell.angle_alpha   90.00
_cell.angle_beta   90.00
_cell.angle_gamma   90.00
#
_symmetry.space_group_name_H-M   'P 1'
#
loop_
_entity.id
_entity.type
_entity.pdbx_description
1 polymer ?
#
loop_
_entity_poly.entity_id
_entity_poly.type
_entity_poly.pdbx_seq_one_letter_code
_entity_poly.pdbx_strand_id
1 'polypeptide(L)'
;MNKKRKVLFFSLVIIFGLFLIFDTGQVQAASKTVKYKGKTIAKYNKSGQMVLVPSKNSNTNYKNLNRLISGKKKKTVVIPKGSTIKLNGVLRPGNNTTIIARGAKIIGKKKSNVIFAAPNKKLKNLTIIGGTWRSVDKGGRTGSLFAFSYVTNLVMDGVDCNANYIGHAIEIIACKNVTIKNCKVSAIGSNPAKCLEEQIQIDIATKKTAPKIAEYGKKYVKGQTCKNVYILNNTVSGARAVGVNWTDSENGKWRNKFHENVVVKGNTLTGTTSEALAYFNTVGGEISGNTIITKAKRTDSNSSYTIGIHVAIMGVAPKSMETSTLTVANNTVYGGRNGIHFKAHYNSNETQCLSQLGRVIVTGNTVYCKNGTEKAIAQTKQSCREFVLSDNKLYTWK
;
A
#
# COMPACT_ATOMS: atom_id res chain seq x y z
N MET A 1 -24.39 28.35 -51.21
CA MET A 1 -25.36 28.31 -50.10
C MET A 1 -24.89 27.27 -49.08
N ASN A 2 -24.89 27.65 -47.80
CA ASN A 2 -24.80 26.81 -46.58
C ASN A 2 -23.45 26.27 -46.06
N LYS A 3 -22.97 27.05 -45.07
CA LYS A 3 -22.70 26.67 -43.67
C LYS A 3 -21.43 25.85 -43.35
N LYS A 4 -20.34 26.61 -43.15
CA LYS A 4 -19.27 26.29 -42.20
C LYS A 4 -19.87 26.04 -40.80
N ARG A 5 -19.70 24.84 -40.24
CA ARG A 5 -19.86 24.59 -38.80
C ARG A 5 -18.49 24.44 -38.17
N LYS A 6 -18.14 25.42 -37.34
CA LYS A 6 -17.01 25.42 -36.42
C LYS A 6 -17.23 24.32 -35.38
N VAL A 7 -16.30 23.38 -35.26
CA VAL A 7 -16.19 22.51 -34.08
C VAL A 7 -15.20 23.18 -33.13
N LEU A 8 -15.73 23.61 -31.99
CA LEU A 8 -15.02 24.34 -30.96
C LEU A 8 -14.20 23.34 -30.14
N PHE A 9 -12.86 23.46 -30.20
CA PHE A 9 -11.94 22.84 -29.25
C PHE A 9 -12.09 23.54 -27.89
N PHE A 10 -12.47 22.80 -26.85
CA PHE A 10 -12.35 23.27 -25.47
C PHE A 10 -11.29 22.44 -24.74
N SER A 11 -10.07 22.98 -24.71
CA SER A 11 -9.05 22.65 -23.74
C SER A 11 -9.45 23.29 -22.41
N LEU A 12 -9.76 22.47 -21.38
CA LEU A 12 -9.99 22.97 -20.03
C LEU A 12 -8.84 22.56 -19.11
N VAL A 13 -7.79 23.38 -19.11
CA VAL A 13 -6.88 23.52 -17.96
C VAL A 13 -7.46 24.66 -17.13
N ILE A 14 -8.05 24.35 -15.98
CA ILE A 14 -8.34 25.38 -14.96
C ILE A 14 -7.76 24.95 -13.63
N ILE A 15 -6.78 25.75 -13.24
CA ILE A 15 -6.12 25.95 -11.97
C ILE A 15 -7.18 26.17 -10.88
N PHE A 16 -7.17 25.36 -9.81
CA PHE A 16 -7.72 25.76 -8.52
C PHE A 16 -6.57 26.06 -7.56
N GLY A 17 -6.04 27.27 -7.74
CA GLY A 17 -5.26 27.98 -6.75
C GLY A 17 -6.17 28.57 -5.68
N LEU A 18 -5.61 28.63 -4.48
CA LEU A 18 -6.09 29.22 -3.23
C LEU A 18 -7.23 30.25 -3.32
N PHE A 19 -8.28 30.00 -2.52
CA PHE A 19 -8.85 31.01 -1.64
C PHE A 19 -9.08 30.39 -0.25
N LEU A 20 -8.04 30.42 0.58
CA LEU A 20 -8.20 30.37 2.03
C LEU A 20 -8.44 31.81 2.48
N ILE A 21 -9.69 32.19 2.65
CA ILE A 21 -10.03 33.35 3.47
C ILE A 21 -9.68 32.96 4.90
N PHE A 22 -8.54 33.45 5.37
CA PHE A 22 -8.20 33.43 6.78
C PHE A 22 -9.13 34.43 7.47
N ASP A 23 -10.08 33.91 8.24
CA ASP A 23 -10.66 34.67 9.33
C ASP A 23 -9.52 34.98 10.32
N THR A 24 -8.99 36.20 10.24
CA THR A 24 -8.00 36.73 11.19
C THR A 24 -8.71 37.21 12.45
N GLY A 25 -9.44 36.31 13.10
CA GLY A 25 -9.74 36.44 14.51
C GLY A 25 -8.48 36.15 15.31
N GLN A 26 -7.73 37.20 15.68
CA GLN A 26 -6.77 37.12 16.79
C GLN A 26 -7.55 36.83 18.07
N VAL A 27 -7.86 35.56 18.32
CA VAL A 27 -8.23 35.08 19.65
C VAL A 27 -6.92 34.77 20.34
N GLN A 28 -6.52 35.66 21.25
CA GLN A 28 -5.47 35.41 22.23
C GLN A 28 -5.97 34.27 23.15
N ALA A 29 -5.79 33.04 22.69
CA ALA A 29 -6.30 31.85 23.37
C ALA A 29 -5.40 31.56 24.59
N ALA A 30 -5.93 31.78 25.79
CA ALA A 30 -5.47 31.10 27.00
C ALA A 30 -5.20 29.63 26.63
N SER A 31 -3.99 29.11 26.90
CA SER A 31 -3.56 27.81 26.34
C SER A 31 -4.52 26.71 26.80
N LYS A 32 -5.50 26.35 25.95
CA LYS A 32 -6.44 25.29 26.28
C LYS A 32 -5.63 24.00 26.40
N THR A 33 -5.86 23.27 27.47
CA THR A 33 -5.23 21.97 27.72
C THR A 33 -6.28 20.87 27.63
N VAL A 34 -5.91 19.72 27.06
CA VAL A 34 -6.70 18.51 27.20
C VAL A 34 -6.24 17.81 28.46
N LYS A 35 -7.14 17.63 29.43
CA LYS A 35 -6.86 16.94 30.70
C LYS A 35 -7.51 15.55 30.73
N TYR A 36 -6.86 14.61 31.40
CA TYR A 36 -7.42 13.31 31.74
C TYR A 36 -6.97 12.91 33.15
N LYS A 37 -7.94 12.62 34.03
CA LYS A 37 -7.72 12.36 35.46
C LYS A 37 -6.83 13.44 36.12
N GLY A 38 -7.20 14.71 35.92
CA GLY A 38 -6.47 15.87 36.44
C GLY A 38 -5.15 16.21 35.73
N LYS A 39 -4.58 15.31 34.92
CA LYS A 39 -3.29 15.50 34.25
C LYS A 39 -3.46 16.07 32.85
N THR A 40 -2.63 17.04 32.47
CA THR A 40 -2.55 17.55 31.10
C THR A 40 -1.93 16.50 30.18
N ILE A 41 -2.68 16.04 29.18
CA ILE A 41 -2.24 15.03 28.20
C ILE A 41 -1.92 15.63 26.83
N ALA A 42 -2.46 16.81 26.52
CA ALA A 42 -2.12 17.59 25.34
C ALA A 42 -2.32 19.09 25.58
N LYS A 43 -1.60 19.92 24.83
CA LYS A 43 -1.81 21.36 24.75
C LYS A 43 -2.27 21.73 23.34
N TYR A 44 -3.23 22.63 23.20
CA TYR A 44 -3.59 23.14 21.88
C TYR A 44 -2.52 24.12 21.37
N ASN A 45 -2.09 23.96 20.11
CA ASN A 45 -1.27 24.97 19.44
C ASN A 45 -2.15 26.06 18.81
N LYS A 46 -1.52 27.09 18.23
CA LYS A 46 -2.21 28.22 17.56
C LYS A 46 -3.15 27.77 16.43
N SER A 47 -2.87 26.62 15.80
CA SER A 47 -3.70 26.03 14.75
C SER A 47 -4.82 25.13 15.28
N GLY A 48 -5.08 25.12 16.59
CA GLY A 48 -6.12 24.29 17.20
C GLY A 48 -5.81 22.78 17.22
N GLN A 49 -4.56 22.38 17.01
CA GLN A 49 -4.14 20.97 17.03
C GLN A 49 -3.74 20.54 18.44
N MET A 50 -4.09 19.30 18.81
CA MET A 50 -3.74 18.73 20.11
C MET A 50 -2.29 18.22 20.09
N VAL A 51 -1.37 18.95 20.67
CA VAL A 51 0.04 18.55 20.81
C VAL A 51 0.19 17.68 22.04
N LEU A 52 0.52 16.40 21.85
CA LEU A 52 0.76 15.43 22.92
C LEU A 52 1.82 15.98 23.90
N VAL A 53 1.58 15.82 25.20
CA VAL A 53 2.61 15.96 26.24
C VAL A 53 3.26 14.59 26.43
N PRO A 54 4.50 14.36 25.95
CA PRO A 54 5.13 13.04 26.05
C PRO A 54 5.47 12.68 27.50
N SER A 55 5.45 11.39 27.80
CA SER A 55 5.86 10.83 29.09
C SER A 55 7.00 9.84 28.90
N LYS A 56 7.88 9.72 29.91
CA LYS A 56 8.86 8.62 29.97
C LYS A 56 8.17 7.25 30.11
N ASN A 57 6.95 7.22 30.66
CA ASN A 57 6.18 5.99 30.84
C ASN A 57 5.41 5.59 29.57
N SER A 58 5.71 4.40 29.04
CA SER A 58 5.13 3.90 27.79
C SER A 58 3.62 3.59 27.87
N ASN A 59 3.13 3.21 29.06
CA ASN A 59 1.70 3.00 29.30
C ASN A 59 0.93 4.33 29.27
N THR A 60 1.52 5.38 29.86
CA THR A 60 0.94 6.73 29.83
C THR A 60 0.85 7.26 28.40
N ASN A 61 1.93 7.16 27.59
CA ASN A 61 1.89 7.57 26.19
C ASN A 61 0.81 6.84 25.38
N TYR A 62 0.76 5.52 25.50
CA TYR A 62 -0.23 4.67 24.84
C TYR A 62 -1.67 5.07 25.20
N LYS A 63 -1.98 5.23 26.49
CA LYS A 63 -3.32 5.61 26.96
C LYS A 63 -3.70 7.01 26.52
N ASN A 64 -2.79 7.98 26.67
CA ASN A 64 -3.03 9.37 26.31
C ASN A 64 -3.26 9.51 24.81
N LEU A 65 -2.41 8.92 23.97
CA LEU A 65 -2.61 8.95 22.52
C LEU A 65 -3.93 8.31 22.13
N ASN A 66 -4.25 7.12 22.63
CA ASN A 66 -5.54 6.48 22.33
C ASN A 66 -6.74 7.35 22.74
N ARG A 67 -6.67 8.03 23.87
CA ARG A 67 -7.71 8.99 24.27
C ARG A 67 -7.85 10.10 23.22
N LEU A 68 -6.73 10.69 22.80
CA LEU A 68 -6.70 11.81 21.85
C LEU A 68 -7.13 11.42 20.43
N ILE A 69 -6.83 10.20 19.98
CA ILE A 69 -7.14 9.74 18.61
C ILE A 69 -8.46 8.96 18.49
N SER A 70 -9.17 8.71 19.60
CA SER A 70 -10.42 7.94 19.63
C SER A 70 -11.68 8.76 19.28
N GLY A 71 -12.78 8.06 19.00
CA GLY A 71 -14.08 8.68 18.77
C GLY A 71 -14.26 9.23 17.35
N LYS A 72 -15.42 9.86 17.09
CA LYS A 72 -15.87 10.20 15.72
C LYS A 72 -15.58 11.65 15.30
N LYS A 73 -15.35 12.55 16.24
CA LYS A 73 -15.15 13.99 15.96
C LYS A 73 -13.86 14.22 15.18
N LYS A 74 -13.87 15.22 14.28
CA LYS A 74 -12.69 15.69 13.55
C LYS A 74 -11.63 16.15 14.55
N LYS A 75 -10.40 15.69 14.36
CA LYS A 75 -9.29 15.96 15.28
C LYS A 75 -7.94 15.79 14.61
N THR A 76 -7.01 16.63 15.05
CA THR A 76 -5.60 16.58 14.66
C THR A 76 -4.76 16.46 15.93
N VAL A 77 -3.98 15.39 16.01
CA VAL A 77 -3.07 15.10 17.11
C VAL A 77 -1.64 15.20 16.60
N VAL A 78 -0.81 15.99 17.29
CA VAL A 78 0.60 16.16 16.96
C VAL A 78 1.44 15.43 18.00
N ILE A 79 2.31 14.53 17.55
CA ILE A 79 3.40 13.98 18.34
C ILE A 79 4.60 14.92 18.13
N PRO A 80 5.12 15.57 19.20
CA PRO A 80 6.13 16.62 19.06
C PRO A 80 7.38 16.17 18.30
N LYS A 81 7.88 17.03 17.41
CA LYS A 81 9.19 16.86 16.76
C LYS A 81 10.28 16.66 17.82
N GLY A 82 11.25 15.79 17.54
CA GLY A 82 12.36 15.48 18.45
C GLY A 82 11.98 14.52 19.59
N SER A 83 10.69 14.19 19.76
CA SER A 83 10.29 13.23 20.79
C SER A 83 10.55 11.79 20.36
N THR A 84 10.97 10.96 21.31
CA THR A 84 10.90 9.50 21.21
C THR A 84 9.88 8.99 22.21
N ILE A 85 8.79 8.40 21.72
CA ILE A 85 7.76 7.81 22.57
C ILE A 85 7.75 6.29 22.42
N LYS A 86 7.70 5.59 23.56
CA LYS A 86 7.43 4.15 23.62
C LYS A 86 5.96 3.94 23.92
N LEU A 87 5.38 2.89 23.35
CA LEU A 87 3.98 2.50 23.54
C LEU A 87 3.90 1.12 24.21
N ASN A 88 3.09 0.99 25.27
CA ASN A 88 2.81 -0.32 25.87
C ASN A 88 1.54 -0.99 25.31
N GLY A 89 1.12 -0.61 24.11
CA GLY A 89 -0.07 -1.16 23.47
C GLY A 89 -0.30 -0.59 22.07
N VAL A 90 -1.39 -1.04 21.44
CA VAL A 90 -1.73 -0.71 20.06
C VAL A 90 -2.55 0.58 19.99
N LEU A 91 -2.18 1.49 19.09
CA LEU A 91 -3.01 2.66 18.81
C LEU A 91 -4.23 2.27 17.96
N ARG A 92 -5.40 2.79 18.36
CA ARG A 92 -6.72 2.50 17.77
C ARG A 92 -7.41 3.82 17.42
N PRO A 93 -7.04 4.45 16.30
CA PRO A 93 -7.68 5.70 15.87
C PRO A 93 -9.18 5.50 15.59
N GLY A 94 -9.96 6.53 15.87
CA GLY A 94 -11.35 6.67 15.44
C GLY A 94 -11.48 7.55 14.20
N ASN A 95 -12.71 7.79 13.73
CA ASN A 95 -12.96 8.53 12.49
C ASN A 95 -12.43 9.97 12.52
N ASN A 96 -12.17 10.51 11.32
CA ASN A 96 -11.80 11.92 11.12
C ASN A 96 -10.55 12.32 11.92
N THR A 97 -9.54 11.46 11.91
CA THR A 97 -8.34 11.61 12.73
C THR A 97 -7.14 11.89 11.84
N THR A 98 -6.43 12.98 12.12
CA THR A 98 -5.09 13.23 11.59
C THR A 98 -4.06 13.06 12.70
N ILE A 99 -3.04 12.25 12.48
CA ILE A 99 -1.88 12.10 13.35
C ILE A 99 -0.68 12.70 12.63
N ILE A 100 -0.08 13.75 13.20
CA ILE A 100 1.13 14.39 12.68
C ILE A 100 2.30 14.01 13.58
N ALA A 101 3.27 13.29 13.03
CA ALA A 101 4.44 12.78 13.76
C ALA A 101 5.78 13.18 13.09
N ARG A 102 5.79 14.24 12.27
CA ARG A 102 6.99 14.70 11.56
C ARG A 102 8.16 14.92 12.54
N GLY A 103 9.25 14.18 12.31
CA GLY A 103 10.46 14.23 13.15
C GLY A 103 10.30 13.63 14.54
N ALA A 104 9.24 12.88 14.82
CA ALA A 104 9.07 12.09 16.05
C ALA A 104 9.39 10.61 15.80
N LYS A 105 9.89 9.91 16.83
CA LYS A 105 10.12 8.47 16.82
C LYS A 105 9.11 7.76 17.71
N ILE A 106 8.41 6.78 17.16
CA ILE A 106 7.38 5.99 17.85
C ILE A 106 7.81 4.53 17.87
N ILE A 107 7.92 3.97 19.07
CA ILE A 107 8.37 2.60 19.29
C ILE A 107 7.21 1.80 19.89
N GLY A 108 6.68 0.86 19.10
CA GLY A 108 5.61 -0.05 19.49
C GLY A 108 6.03 -1.11 20.51
N LYS A 109 5.03 -1.76 21.11
CA LYS A 109 5.21 -2.89 22.02
C LYS A 109 5.68 -4.14 21.26
N LYS A 110 6.48 -4.97 21.93
CA LYS A 110 6.95 -6.29 21.47
C LYS A 110 5.79 -7.13 20.92
N LYS A 111 6.00 -7.75 19.75
CA LYS A 111 5.01 -8.61 19.07
C LYS A 111 3.62 -7.95 18.87
N SER A 112 3.55 -6.62 18.79
CA SER A 112 2.29 -5.89 18.65
C SER A 112 2.30 -4.96 17.43
N ASN A 113 1.12 -4.74 16.84
CA ASN A 113 0.94 -3.69 15.84
C ASN A 113 1.21 -2.33 16.53
N VAL A 114 1.76 -1.36 15.82
CA VAL A 114 1.77 0.02 16.33
C VAL A 114 0.38 0.63 16.16
N ILE A 115 -0.25 0.44 15.00
CA ILE A 115 -1.64 0.80 14.74
C ILE A 115 -2.39 -0.41 14.21
N PHE A 116 -3.59 -0.63 14.74
CA PHE A 116 -4.54 -1.61 14.22
C PHE A 116 -5.92 -0.97 14.07
N ALA A 117 -6.43 -0.90 12.84
CA ALA A 117 -7.81 -0.49 12.58
C ALA A 117 -8.70 -1.73 12.42
N ALA A 118 -9.55 -1.96 13.42
CA ALA A 118 -10.45 -3.10 13.47
C ALA A 118 -11.62 -2.96 12.48
N PRO A 119 -12.09 -4.06 11.88
CA PRO A 119 -13.13 -4.03 10.84
C PRO A 119 -14.48 -3.52 11.36
N ASN A 120 -14.81 -3.84 12.62
CA ASN A 120 -16.06 -3.41 13.26
C ASN A 120 -16.15 -1.90 13.54
N LYS A 121 -15.04 -1.17 13.44
CA LYS A 121 -15.03 0.29 13.62
C LYS A 121 -15.42 1.05 12.36
N LYS A 122 -15.39 0.40 11.18
CA LYS A 122 -15.67 1.02 9.87
C LYS A 122 -14.97 2.39 9.76
N LEU A 123 -13.67 2.39 10.03
CA LEU A 123 -12.90 3.62 10.18
C LEU A 123 -12.94 4.44 8.89
N LYS A 124 -13.25 5.74 9.00
CA LYS A 124 -13.25 6.69 7.88
C LYS A 124 -12.34 7.87 8.16
N ASN A 125 -11.66 8.35 7.12
CA ASN A 125 -10.86 9.58 7.13
C ASN A 125 -9.75 9.51 8.18
N LEU A 126 -8.79 8.62 7.97
CA LEU A 126 -7.57 8.52 8.77
C LEU A 126 -6.39 9.06 7.97
N THR A 127 -5.66 10.01 8.54
CA THR A 127 -4.42 10.53 7.96
C THR A 127 -3.28 10.38 8.96
N ILE A 128 -2.16 9.82 8.52
CA ILE A 128 -0.92 9.69 9.29
C ILE A 128 0.19 10.38 8.50
N ILE A 129 0.82 11.38 9.12
CA ILE A 129 1.79 12.25 8.47
C ILE A 129 3.12 12.16 9.20
N GLY A 130 4.14 11.63 8.54
CA GLY A 130 5.50 11.61 9.04
C GLY A 130 5.77 10.60 10.15
N GLY A 131 6.98 10.71 10.68
CA GLY A 131 7.44 9.98 11.85
C GLY A 131 8.17 8.70 11.51
N THR A 132 9.01 8.28 12.44
CA THR A 132 9.77 7.04 12.40
C THR A 132 9.10 6.02 13.30
N TRP A 133 8.48 4.99 12.71
CA TRP A 133 7.67 4.00 13.39
C TRP A 133 8.40 2.66 13.40
N ARG A 134 8.58 2.08 14.59
CA ARG A 134 9.38 0.86 14.79
C ARG A 134 8.69 -0.08 15.77
N SER A 135 8.97 -1.37 15.66
CA SER A 135 8.81 -2.27 16.81
C SER A 135 9.95 -2.06 17.81
N VAL A 136 9.74 -2.43 19.08
CA VAL A 136 10.84 -2.61 20.04
C VAL A 136 11.67 -3.86 19.72
N ASP A 137 11.15 -4.77 18.90
CA ASP A 137 11.86 -5.97 18.45
C ASP A 137 13.07 -5.59 17.58
N LYS A 138 14.29 -5.94 18.01
CA LYS A 138 15.55 -5.57 17.33
C LYS A 138 15.59 -6.01 15.86
N GLY A 139 15.09 -7.21 15.57
CA GLY A 139 15.02 -7.77 14.22
C GLY A 139 13.80 -7.31 13.41
N GLY A 140 13.00 -6.38 13.93
CA GLY A 140 11.71 -6.02 13.36
C GLY A 140 10.57 -6.92 13.85
N ARG A 141 9.34 -6.50 13.57
CA ARG A 141 8.13 -7.23 13.95
C ARG A 141 7.87 -8.40 13.00
N THR A 142 7.62 -9.58 13.56
CA THR A 142 6.90 -10.67 12.85
C THR A 142 5.40 -10.33 12.79
N GLY A 143 4.82 -10.35 11.59
CA GLY A 143 3.49 -9.82 11.28
C GLY A 143 3.47 -8.31 11.02
N SER A 144 2.28 -7.73 10.90
CA SER A 144 2.12 -6.35 10.41
C SER A 144 2.44 -5.26 11.45
N LEU A 145 3.31 -4.29 11.15
CA LEU A 145 3.53 -3.11 12.01
C LEU A 145 2.29 -2.21 12.00
N PHE A 146 1.82 -1.86 10.81
CA PHE A 146 0.52 -1.23 10.58
C PHE A 146 -0.43 -2.25 9.95
N ALA A 147 -1.63 -2.39 10.51
CA ALA A 147 -2.69 -3.17 9.89
C ALA A 147 -3.98 -2.36 9.86
N PHE A 148 -4.52 -2.17 8.66
CA PHE A 148 -5.74 -1.41 8.42
C PHE A 148 -6.78 -2.29 7.76
N SER A 149 -7.92 -2.50 8.42
CA SER A 149 -8.99 -3.35 7.88
C SER A 149 -10.27 -2.54 7.70
N TYR A 150 -10.87 -2.63 6.52
CA TYR A 150 -12.13 -1.95 6.18
C TYR A 150 -12.08 -0.42 6.36
N VAL A 151 -10.90 0.18 6.22
CA VAL A 151 -10.75 1.64 6.29
C VAL A 151 -11.17 2.27 4.97
N THR A 152 -11.91 3.37 5.04
CA THR A 152 -12.22 4.21 3.88
C THR A 152 -11.54 5.57 4.02
N ASN A 153 -10.86 6.04 2.97
CA ASN A 153 -10.09 7.28 2.97
C ASN A 153 -8.93 7.23 3.99
N LEU A 154 -7.94 6.38 3.70
CA LEU A 154 -6.69 6.29 4.45
C LEU A 154 -5.60 7.05 3.71
N VAL A 155 -4.87 7.92 4.40
CA VAL A 155 -3.66 8.55 3.89
C VAL A 155 -2.49 8.29 4.82
N MET A 156 -1.40 7.76 4.28
CA MET A 156 -0.08 7.72 4.93
C MET A 156 0.87 8.53 4.07
N ASP A 157 1.49 9.57 4.65
CA ASP A 157 2.34 10.52 3.92
C ASP A 157 3.65 10.75 4.69
N GLY A 158 4.79 10.45 4.09
CA GLY A 158 6.10 10.72 4.70
C GLY A 158 6.45 9.78 5.86
N VAL A 159 5.81 8.61 5.96
CA VAL A 159 6.04 7.65 7.05
C VAL A 159 7.34 6.88 6.79
N ASP A 160 8.20 6.81 7.80
CA ASP A 160 9.35 5.88 7.82
C ASP A 160 9.00 4.70 8.74
N CYS A 161 8.90 3.49 8.20
CA CYS A 161 8.56 2.30 8.97
C CYS A 161 9.29 1.03 8.53
N ASN A 162 9.37 0.06 9.44
CA ASN A 162 9.95 -1.24 9.16
C ASN A 162 9.25 -2.41 9.87
N ALA A 163 9.35 -3.58 9.26
CA ALA A 163 9.05 -4.87 9.86
C ALA A 163 10.21 -5.82 9.58
N ASN A 164 10.13 -7.07 10.05
CA ASN A 164 11.09 -8.06 9.62
C ASN A 164 10.78 -8.58 8.20
N TYR A 165 11.67 -9.38 7.62
CA TYR A 165 11.44 -9.94 6.27
C TYR A 165 10.23 -10.85 6.17
N ILE A 166 9.82 -11.51 7.26
CA ILE A 166 8.66 -12.43 7.31
C ILE A 166 7.38 -11.75 7.84
N GLY A 167 7.30 -10.43 7.71
CA GLY A 167 6.20 -9.62 8.20
C GLY A 167 5.99 -8.42 7.29
N HIS A 168 5.00 -7.61 7.63
CA HIS A 168 4.55 -6.51 6.78
C HIS A 168 4.76 -5.20 7.50
N ALA A 169 5.47 -4.24 6.92
CA ALA A 169 5.50 -2.92 7.51
C ALA A 169 4.10 -2.28 7.43
N ILE A 170 3.42 -2.40 6.28
CA ILE A 170 2.06 -1.89 6.09
C ILE A 170 1.19 -2.98 5.45
N GLU A 171 0.07 -3.31 6.09
CA GLU A 171 -0.94 -4.22 5.56
C GLU A 171 -2.29 -3.51 5.50
N ILE A 172 -2.93 -3.53 4.33
CA ILE A 172 -4.29 -3.05 4.14
C ILE A 172 -5.19 -4.20 3.69
N ILE A 173 -6.34 -4.36 4.34
CA ILE A 173 -7.24 -5.50 4.15
C ILE A 173 -8.64 -4.95 3.87
N ALA A 174 -9.22 -5.28 2.71
CA ALA A 174 -10.55 -4.81 2.31
C ALA A 174 -10.77 -3.28 2.46
N CYS A 175 -9.75 -2.47 2.19
CA CYS A 175 -9.81 -1.01 2.32
C CYS A 175 -10.25 -0.32 1.02
N LYS A 176 -10.76 0.91 1.14
CA LYS A 176 -11.20 1.74 0.00
C LYS A 176 -10.58 3.13 0.05
N ASN A 177 -10.15 3.66 -1.10
CA ASN A 177 -9.55 5.00 -1.21
C ASN A 177 -8.35 5.14 -0.26
N VAL A 178 -7.27 4.44 -0.58
CA VAL A 178 -6.04 4.43 0.22
C VAL A 178 -4.92 5.09 -0.55
N THR A 179 -4.22 6.04 0.07
CA THR A 179 -2.99 6.63 -0.47
C THR A 179 -1.84 6.42 0.50
N ILE A 180 -0.81 5.69 0.07
CA ILE A 180 0.47 5.56 0.78
C ILE A 180 1.50 6.27 -0.08
N LYS A 181 2.02 7.40 0.40
CA LYS A 181 2.91 8.25 -0.39
C LYS A 181 4.12 8.79 0.34
N ASN A 182 5.20 9.04 -0.40
CA ASN A 182 6.44 9.63 0.13
C ASN A 182 7.02 8.85 1.34
N CYS A 183 6.70 7.57 1.48
CA CYS A 183 7.11 6.75 2.62
C CYS A 183 8.42 6.03 2.36
N LYS A 184 9.15 5.74 3.44
CA LYS A 184 10.26 4.78 3.45
C LYS A 184 9.80 3.53 4.20
N VAL A 185 9.78 2.41 3.51
CA VAL A 185 9.26 1.14 4.02
C VAL A 185 10.31 0.05 3.81
N SER A 186 10.83 -0.54 4.88
CA SER A 186 11.95 -1.49 4.76
C SER A 186 11.77 -2.72 5.62
N ALA A 187 12.16 -3.89 5.10
CA ALA A 187 12.49 -5.06 5.90
C ALA A 187 13.80 -4.85 6.67
N ILE A 188 13.88 -5.36 7.89
CA ILE A 188 15.11 -5.44 8.68
C ILE A 188 15.30 -6.85 9.27
N GLY A 189 16.48 -7.11 9.82
CA GLY A 189 16.81 -8.41 10.41
C GLY A 189 17.13 -9.47 9.37
N SER A 190 17.01 -10.74 9.75
CA SER A 190 17.35 -11.89 8.89
C SER A 190 16.46 -11.94 7.65
N ASN A 191 17.07 -12.19 6.49
CA ASN A 191 16.40 -12.34 5.20
C ASN A 191 16.40 -13.82 4.79
N PRO A 192 15.30 -14.58 4.99
CA PRO A 192 15.26 -15.98 4.60
C PRO A 192 15.29 -16.14 3.08
N ALA A 193 16.15 -17.01 2.56
CA ALA A 193 16.42 -17.15 1.12
C ALA A 193 15.18 -17.40 0.24
N LYS A 194 14.14 -18.05 0.79
CA LYS A 194 12.90 -18.38 0.08
C LYS A 194 11.71 -17.52 0.51
N CYS A 195 11.92 -16.44 1.26
CA CYS A 195 10.84 -15.60 1.77
C CYS A 195 10.02 -14.97 0.64
N LEU A 196 8.69 -15.03 0.78
CA LEU A 196 7.69 -14.55 -0.17
C LEU A 196 6.86 -13.39 0.39
N GLU A 197 7.18 -12.84 1.56
CA GLU A 197 6.32 -11.84 2.21
C GLU A 197 6.56 -10.42 1.66
N GLU A 198 5.51 -9.59 1.75
CA GLU A 198 5.55 -8.21 1.25
C GLU A 198 5.65 -7.16 2.36
N GLN A 199 6.41 -6.10 2.09
CA GLN A 199 6.50 -4.99 3.05
C GLN A 199 5.32 -4.03 2.98
N ILE A 200 4.74 -3.84 1.80
CA ILE A 200 3.40 -3.28 1.63
C ILE A 200 2.51 -4.37 1.05
N GLN A 201 1.54 -4.83 1.83
CA GLN A 201 0.57 -5.84 1.41
C GLN A 201 -0.81 -5.22 1.24
N ILE A 202 -1.39 -5.45 0.06
CA ILE A 202 -2.78 -5.15 -0.27
C ILE A 202 -3.51 -6.48 -0.31
N ASP A 203 -4.26 -6.77 0.75
CA ASP A 203 -4.74 -8.13 1.03
C ASP A 203 -6.25 -8.30 0.86
N ILE A 204 -6.62 -9.56 0.66
CA ILE A 204 -7.99 -10.07 0.66
C ILE A 204 -8.39 -10.49 2.08
N ALA A 205 -9.61 -10.18 2.49
CA ALA A 205 -10.14 -10.59 3.78
C ALA A 205 -10.70 -12.02 3.74
N THR A 206 -9.91 -13.02 4.11
CA THR A 206 -10.36 -14.41 4.33
C THR A 206 -9.97 -14.91 5.72
N LYS A 207 -10.47 -16.07 6.13
CA LYS A 207 -10.13 -16.62 7.45
C LYS A 207 -8.64 -16.96 7.53
N LYS A 208 -8.05 -17.38 6.41
CA LYS A 208 -6.65 -17.83 6.32
C LYS A 208 -5.68 -16.67 6.13
N THR A 209 -6.01 -15.68 5.29
CA THR A 209 -5.12 -14.54 5.04
C THR A 209 -5.21 -13.50 6.16
N ALA A 210 -6.40 -13.31 6.74
CA ALA A 210 -6.66 -12.29 7.75
C ALA A 210 -7.23 -12.89 9.08
N PRO A 211 -6.49 -13.77 9.78
CA PRO A 211 -7.01 -14.50 10.94
C PRO A 211 -7.44 -13.57 12.09
N LYS A 212 -6.71 -12.48 12.35
CA LYS A 212 -7.09 -11.47 13.35
C LYS A 212 -8.39 -10.74 13.02
N ILE A 213 -8.75 -10.70 11.74
CA ILE A 213 -10.00 -10.07 11.26
C ILE A 213 -11.15 -11.07 11.42
N ALA A 214 -10.88 -12.36 11.25
CA ALA A 214 -11.85 -13.43 11.47
C ALA A 214 -12.36 -13.47 12.94
N GLU A 215 -11.54 -13.07 13.91
CA GLU A 215 -11.94 -12.91 15.33
C GLU A 215 -13.10 -11.92 15.52
N TYR A 216 -13.30 -10.97 14.61
CA TYR A 216 -14.42 -10.03 14.65
C TYR A 216 -15.72 -10.59 14.02
N GLY A 217 -15.65 -11.80 13.45
CA GLY A 217 -16.80 -12.54 12.93
C GLY A 217 -16.73 -12.83 11.42
N LYS A 218 -17.37 -13.94 11.02
CA LYS A 218 -17.36 -14.51 9.66
C LYS A 218 -17.75 -13.50 8.56
N LYS A 219 -18.54 -12.48 8.88
CA LYS A 219 -18.95 -11.43 7.90
C LYS A 219 -17.78 -10.60 7.37
N TYR A 220 -16.68 -10.51 8.10
CA TYR A 220 -15.51 -9.72 7.72
C TYR A 220 -14.43 -10.52 6.97
N VAL A 221 -14.70 -11.78 6.65
CA VAL A 221 -13.72 -12.68 6.01
C VAL A 221 -14.39 -13.52 4.92
N LYS A 222 -15.17 -12.86 4.05
CA LYS A 222 -15.89 -13.44 2.91
C LYS A 222 -15.22 -13.09 1.56
N GLY A 223 -13.90 -12.94 1.55
CA GLY A 223 -13.11 -12.61 0.37
C GLY A 223 -13.28 -11.16 -0.09
N GLN A 224 -13.49 -10.22 0.83
CA GLN A 224 -13.56 -8.80 0.49
C GLN A 224 -12.18 -8.28 0.11
N THR A 225 -12.13 -7.43 -0.91
CA THR A 225 -10.89 -6.91 -1.53
C THR A 225 -10.78 -5.40 -1.39
N CYS A 226 -9.60 -4.88 -1.71
CA CYS A 226 -9.33 -3.45 -1.72
C CYS A 226 -9.73 -2.77 -3.04
N LYS A 227 -10.10 -1.49 -2.98
CA LYS A 227 -10.47 -0.66 -4.14
C LYS A 227 -9.86 0.74 -4.06
N ASN A 228 -9.39 1.28 -5.18
CA ASN A 228 -8.78 2.61 -5.28
C ASN A 228 -7.59 2.75 -4.31
N VAL A 229 -6.50 2.05 -4.60
CA VAL A 229 -5.28 2.06 -3.78
C VAL A 229 -4.16 2.72 -4.56
N TYR A 230 -3.48 3.69 -3.96
CA TYR A 230 -2.43 4.49 -4.59
C TYR A 230 -1.14 4.37 -3.77
N ILE A 231 -0.13 3.72 -4.34
CA ILE A 231 1.23 3.60 -3.79
C ILE A 231 2.11 4.56 -4.59
N LEU A 232 2.41 5.73 -4.02
CA LEU A 232 2.97 6.87 -4.76
C LEU A 232 4.32 7.34 -4.18
N ASN A 233 5.37 7.44 -5.00
CA ASN A 233 6.63 8.09 -4.60
C ASN A 233 7.27 7.50 -3.33
N ASN A 234 7.15 6.20 -3.09
CA ASN A 234 7.72 5.54 -1.92
C ASN A 234 9.06 4.88 -2.25
N THR A 235 9.88 4.67 -1.23
CA THR A 235 11.02 3.74 -1.28
C THR A 235 10.68 2.51 -0.45
N VAL A 236 10.60 1.34 -1.10
CA VAL A 236 10.17 0.09 -0.47
C VAL A 236 11.18 -1.01 -0.73
N SER A 237 11.64 -1.69 0.33
CA SER A 237 12.57 -2.82 0.21
C SER A 237 12.20 -3.99 1.12
N GLY A 238 12.14 -5.21 0.60
CA GLY A 238 11.89 -6.42 1.40
C GLY A 238 12.12 -7.70 0.61
N ALA A 239 11.62 -8.83 1.12
CA ALA A 239 11.62 -10.09 0.37
C ALA A 239 10.89 -9.90 -0.97
N ARG A 240 9.65 -9.40 -0.90
CA ARG A 240 8.97 -8.63 -1.93
C ARG A 240 8.70 -7.21 -1.42
N ALA A 241 8.76 -6.21 -2.31
CA ALA A 241 8.53 -4.83 -1.91
C ALA A 241 7.03 -4.57 -1.72
N VAL A 242 6.24 -4.81 -2.77
CA VAL A 242 4.78 -4.58 -2.79
C VAL A 242 4.07 -5.81 -3.36
N GLY A 243 2.97 -6.21 -2.71
CA GLY A 243 2.07 -7.26 -3.19
C GLY A 243 0.63 -6.81 -3.22
N VAL A 244 -0.01 -6.95 -4.39
CA VAL A 244 -1.46 -7.01 -4.51
C VAL A 244 -1.83 -8.48 -4.51
N ASN A 245 -2.35 -8.95 -3.39
CA ASN A 245 -2.44 -10.37 -3.11
C ASN A 245 -3.74 -11.00 -3.61
N TRP A 246 -3.66 -12.30 -3.78
CA TRP A 246 -4.79 -13.19 -4.02
C TRP A 246 -4.65 -14.36 -3.06
N THR A 247 -5.59 -15.28 -3.08
CA THR A 247 -5.43 -16.51 -2.29
C THR A 247 -6.11 -17.70 -2.94
N ASP A 248 -5.44 -18.84 -2.86
CA ASP A 248 -6.01 -20.16 -3.14
C ASP A 248 -6.49 -20.88 -1.86
N SER A 249 -6.44 -20.18 -0.73
CA SER A 249 -6.85 -20.75 0.55
C SER A 249 -8.32 -21.17 0.55
N GLU A 250 -8.66 -22.04 1.49
CA GLU A 250 -10.02 -22.54 1.66
C GLU A 250 -10.53 -23.25 0.39
N ASN A 251 -9.68 -24.13 -0.16
CA ASN A 251 -9.93 -24.94 -1.36
C ASN A 251 -10.30 -24.09 -2.60
N GLY A 252 -9.56 -23.01 -2.84
CA GLY A 252 -9.77 -22.13 -3.98
C GLY A 252 -11.06 -21.31 -3.96
N LYS A 253 -11.84 -21.35 -2.86
CA LYS A 253 -13.11 -20.62 -2.72
C LYS A 253 -13.02 -19.12 -3.04
N TRP A 254 -11.86 -18.53 -2.76
CA TRP A 254 -11.63 -17.09 -2.91
C TRP A 254 -10.76 -16.72 -4.11
N ARG A 255 -10.39 -17.70 -4.94
CA ARG A 255 -9.54 -17.53 -6.12
C ARG A 255 -10.07 -16.49 -7.12
N ASN A 256 -11.39 -16.34 -7.20
CA ASN A 256 -12.08 -15.44 -8.12
C ASN A 256 -12.36 -14.04 -7.52
N LYS A 257 -11.64 -13.65 -6.45
CA LYS A 257 -11.77 -12.33 -5.82
C LYS A 257 -10.68 -11.39 -6.32
N PHE A 258 -11.09 -10.19 -6.71
CA PHE A 258 -10.23 -9.20 -7.36
C PHE A 258 -10.23 -7.87 -6.63
N HIS A 259 -9.05 -7.28 -6.54
CA HIS A 259 -8.86 -5.86 -6.22
C HIS A 259 -9.27 -5.00 -7.42
N GLU A 260 -9.52 -3.72 -7.18
CA GLU A 260 -9.93 -2.79 -8.24
C GLU A 260 -9.11 -1.50 -8.18
N ASN A 261 -8.61 -1.05 -9.33
CA ASN A 261 -7.93 0.23 -9.49
C ASN A 261 -6.79 0.44 -8.47
N VAL A 262 -5.72 -0.35 -8.64
CA VAL A 262 -4.48 -0.16 -7.87
C VAL A 262 -3.47 0.60 -8.74
N VAL A 263 -2.89 1.66 -8.19
CA VAL A 263 -1.91 2.51 -8.85
C VAL A 263 -0.60 2.43 -8.09
N VAL A 264 0.47 2.08 -8.79
CA VAL A 264 1.85 2.02 -8.28
C VAL A 264 2.68 2.98 -9.12
N LYS A 265 2.96 4.18 -8.59
CA LYS A 265 3.55 5.27 -9.38
C LYS A 265 4.72 5.97 -8.71
N GLY A 266 5.79 6.22 -9.44
CA GLY A 266 6.93 7.02 -8.97
C GLY A 266 7.77 6.37 -7.85
N ASN A 267 7.61 5.06 -7.60
CA ASN A 267 8.26 4.39 -6.47
C ASN A 267 9.64 3.84 -6.83
N THR A 268 10.47 3.64 -5.81
CA THR A 268 11.65 2.76 -5.86
C THR A 268 11.35 1.48 -5.09
N LEU A 269 11.24 0.35 -5.78
CA LEU A 269 10.85 -0.94 -5.23
C LEU A 269 11.98 -1.95 -5.34
N THR A 270 12.39 -2.57 -4.23
CA THR A 270 13.43 -3.62 -4.20
C THR A 270 12.91 -4.90 -3.55
N GLY A 271 12.80 -5.97 -4.33
CA GLY A 271 12.63 -7.34 -3.84
C GLY A 271 13.98 -8.03 -3.69
N THR A 272 14.24 -8.75 -2.59
CA THR A 272 15.52 -9.42 -2.34
C THR A 272 15.49 -10.91 -2.63
N THR A 273 14.37 -11.59 -2.37
CA THR A 273 14.21 -13.05 -2.48
C THR A 273 12.98 -13.46 -3.30
N SER A 274 12.19 -12.48 -3.70
CA SER A 274 10.98 -12.61 -4.52
C SER A 274 10.83 -11.45 -5.52
N GLU A 275 9.71 -11.40 -6.23
CA GLU A 275 9.41 -10.29 -7.13
C GLU A 275 9.51 -8.96 -6.39
N ALA A 276 9.84 -7.90 -7.10
CA ALA A 276 9.78 -6.57 -6.50
C ALA A 276 8.33 -6.11 -6.38
N LEU A 277 7.55 -6.32 -7.44
CA LEU A 277 6.12 -6.05 -7.48
C LEU A 277 5.35 -7.29 -7.95
N ALA A 278 4.54 -7.85 -7.05
CA ALA A 278 3.48 -8.80 -7.41
C ALA A 278 2.15 -8.06 -7.51
N TYR A 279 1.50 -8.17 -8.67
CA TYR A 279 0.27 -7.46 -8.99
C TYR A 279 -0.79 -8.48 -9.45
N PHE A 280 -1.43 -9.12 -8.48
CA PHE A 280 -2.33 -10.24 -8.75
C PHE A 280 -3.79 -9.85 -8.63
N ASN A 281 -4.65 -10.57 -9.36
CA ASN A 281 -6.11 -10.44 -9.34
C ASN A 281 -6.60 -8.99 -9.18
N THR A 282 -6.24 -8.12 -10.12
CA THR A 282 -6.63 -6.71 -10.06
C THR A 282 -7.27 -6.25 -11.36
N VAL A 283 -8.45 -5.65 -11.25
CA VAL A 283 -9.17 -5.05 -12.38
C VAL A 283 -8.61 -3.64 -12.62
N GLY A 284 -7.94 -3.50 -13.77
CA GLY A 284 -7.31 -2.25 -14.21
C GLY A 284 -6.21 -1.70 -13.30
N GLY A 285 -5.74 -0.49 -13.60
CA GLY A 285 -4.78 0.25 -12.78
C GLY A 285 -3.64 0.86 -13.58
N GLU A 286 -2.60 1.29 -12.87
CA GLU A 286 -1.43 1.94 -13.45
C GLU A 286 -0.17 1.53 -12.70
N ILE A 287 0.87 1.12 -13.43
CA ILE A 287 2.21 0.90 -12.91
C ILE A 287 3.15 1.82 -13.71
N SER A 288 3.50 2.99 -13.17
CA SER A 288 4.25 3.98 -13.96
C SER A 288 5.34 4.76 -13.25
N GLY A 289 6.38 5.13 -14.00
CA GLY A 289 7.46 5.99 -13.48
C GLY A 289 8.24 5.38 -12.32
N ASN A 290 8.21 4.05 -12.14
CA ASN A 290 8.88 3.39 -11.02
C ASN A 290 10.30 2.93 -11.40
N THR A 291 11.18 2.85 -10.41
CA THR A 291 12.40 2.04 -10.46
C THR A 291 12.16 0.74 -9.69
N ILE A 292 12.20 -0.40 -10.36
CA ILE A 292 11.80 -1.70 -9.80
C ILE A 292 12.93 -2.71 -10.00
N ILE A 293 13.44 -3.27 -8.90
CA ILE A 293 14.57 -4.21 -8.92
C ILE A 293 14.22 -5.44 -8.10
N THR A 294 14.27 -6.62 -8.70
CA THR A 294 14.40 -7.86 -7.93
C THR A 294 15.84 -8.37 -7.95
N LYS A 295 16.34 -8.70 -6.77
CA LYS A 295 17.65 -9.33 -6.55
C LYS A 295 17.53 -10.84 -6.31
N ALA A 296 16.32 -11.41 -6.47
CA ALA A 296 16.09 -12.83 -6.29
C ALA A 296 16.85 -13.65 -7.34
N LYS A 297 17.37 -14.81 -6.94
CA LYS A 297 18.24 -15.67 -7.76
C LYS A 297 17.69 -17.09 -7.93
N ARG A 298 16.37 -17.26 -7.99
CA ARG A 298 15.74 -18.58 -8.13
C ARG A 298 15.88 -19.10 -9.56
N THR A 299 16.34 -20.34 -9.69
CA THR A 299 16.60 -21.02 -10.98
C THR A 299 15.74 -22.28 -11.16
N ASP A 300 14.93 -22.63 -10.17
CA ASP A 300 14.05 -23.80 -10.14
C ASP A 300 12.66 -23.49 -10.73
N SER A 301 11.69 -24.39 -10.51
CA SER A 301 10.27 -24.18 -10.86
C SER A 301 9.67 -22.91 -10.23
N ASN A 302 10.36 -22.30 -9.26
CA ASN A 302 9.98 -21.07 -8.60
C ASN A 302 10.67 -19.83 -9.20
N SER A 303 11.26 -19.92 -10.38
CA SER A 303 11.90 -18.81 -11.09
C SER A 303 10.96 -17.61 -11.33
N SER A 304 9.64 -17.79 -11.26
CA SER A 304 8.67 -16.68 -11.31
C SER A 304 8.89 -15.63 -10.22
N TYR A 305 9.42 -16.02 -9.07
CA TYR A 305 9.76 -15.08 -8.00
C TYR A 305 11.01 -14.22 -8.31
N THR A 306 11.58 -14.33 -9.52
CA THR A 306 12.65 -13.44 -9.99
C THR A 306 12.16 -12.44 -11.02
N ILE A 307 10.85 -12.28 -11.19
CA ILE A 307 10.28 -11.28 -12.10
C ILE A 307 10.29 -9.90 -11.42
N GLY A 308 10.61 -8.84 -12.17
CA GLY A 308 10.54 -7.47 -11.66
C GLY A 308 9.10 -7.03 -11.36
N ILE A 309 8.28 -6.99 -12.40
CA ILE A 309 6.83 -6.72 -12.36
C ILE A 309 6.08 -7.98 -12.79
N HIS A 310 5.39 -8.65 -11.87
CA HIS A 310 4.62 -9.84 -12.16
C HIS A 310 3.13 -9.56 -12.04
N VAL A 311 2.46 -9.52 -13.19
CA VAL A 311 1.01 -9.35 -13.30
C VAL A 311 0.39 -10.70 -13.58
N ALA A 312 -0.57 -11.12 -12.75
CA ALA A 312 -1.23 -12.40 -12.96
C ALA A 312 -2.70 -12.44 -12.53
N ILE A 313 -3.50 -13.16 -13.32
CA ILE A 313 -4.85 -13.57 -12.98
C ILE A 313 -4.80 -15.03 -12.54
N MET A 314 -5.31 -15.30 -11.35
CA MET A 314 -5.18 -16.60 -10.69
C MET A 314 -6.50 -17.37 -10.63
N GLY A 315 -7.60 -16.76 -11.07
CA GLY A 315 -8.95 -17.32 -11.10
C GLY A 315 -9.83 -16.72 -12.19
N VAL A 316 -11.13 -17.03 -12.14
CA VAL A 316 -12.11 -16.51 -13.10
C VAL A 316 -12.31 -15.01 -12.87
N ALA A 317 -11.96 -14.21 -13.87
CA ALA A 317 -12.03 -12.75 -13.80
C ALA A 317 -13.49 -12.25 -13.85
N PRO A 318 -13.81 -11.14 -13.17
CA PRO A 318 -15.13 -10.52 -13.26
C PRO A 318 -15.34 -9.87 -14.64
N LYS A 319 -16.61 -9.68 -15.04
CA LYS A 319 -16.98 -9.01 -16.32
C LYS A 319 -16.34 -7.63 -16.49
N SER A 320 -16.12 -6.90 -15.40
CA SER A 320 -15.44 -5.59 -15.44
C SER A 320 -13.99 -5.67 -15.93
N MET A 321 -13.36 -6.84 -15.94
CA MET A 321 -12.02 -7.03 -16.51
C MET A 321 -12.00 -6.79 -18.03
N GLU A 322 -13.09 -7.11 -18.74
CA GLU A 322 -13.15 -7.06 -20.20
C GLU A 322 -12.94 -5.66 -20.76
N THR A 323 -13.48 -4.66 -20.07
CA THR A 323 -13.36 -3.24 -20.42
C THR A 323 -12.29 -2.51 -19.61
N SER A 324 -11.56 -3.23 -18.76
CA SER A 324 -10.51 -2.63 -17.93
C SER A 324 -9.26 -2.34 -18.74
N THR A 325 -8.52 -1.30 -18.31
CA THR A 325 -7.19 -0.99 -18.84
C THR A 325 -6.16 -1.04 -17.73
N LEU A 326 -5.05 -1.74 -17.97
CA LEU A 326 -3.83 -1.68 -17.17
C LEU A 326 -2.73 -1.01 -17.99
N THR A 327 -2.22 0.11 -17.48
CA THR A 327 -1.09 0.82 -18.10
C THR A 327 0.20 0.51 -17.33
N VAL A 328 1.22 0.02 -18.03
CA VAL A 328 2.57 -0.20 -17.50
C VAL A 328 3.54 0.69 -18.27
N ALA A 329 3.84 1.87 -17.74
CA ALA A 329 4.49 2.92 -18.52
C ALA A 329 5.70 3.58 -17.85
N ASN A 330 6.75 3.87 -18.61
CA ASN A 330 7.89 4.69 -18.15
C ASN A 330 8.58 4.15 -16.90
N ASN A 331 8.61 2.82 -16.71
CA ASN A 331 9.31 2.20 -15.59
C ASN A 331 10.75 1.85 -16.00
N THR A 332 11.67 1.91 -15.04
CA THR A 332 12.98 1.23 -15.13
C THR A 332 12.90 -0.06 -14.33
N VAL A 333 13.03 -1.22 -14.98
CA VAL A 333 12.79 -2.52 -14.38
C VAL A 333 14.01 -3.42 -14.53
N TYR A 334 14.41 -4.07 -13.44
CA TYR A 334 15.51 -5.01 -13.39
C TYR A 334 15.00 -6.36 -12.87
N GLY A 335 14.92 -7.33 -13.77
CA GLY A 335 14.38 -8.67 -13.52
C GLY A 335 15.37 -9.80 -13.81
N GLY A 336 15.11 -10.96 -13.19
CA GLY A 336 15.80 -12.22 -13.44
C GLY A 336 15.17 -12.96 -14.62
N ARG A 337 14.14 -13.77 -14.36
CA ARG A 337 13.41 -14.56 -15.37
C ARG A 337 12.76 -13.68 -16.44
N ASN A 338 12.09 -12.61 -15.99
CA ASN A 338 11.52 -11.57 -16.84
C ASN A 338 11.68 -10.22 -16.15
N GLY A 339 11.73 -9.14 -16.91
CA GLY A 339 11.53 -7.80 -16.34
C GLY A 339 10.07 -7.58 -16.00
N ILE A 340 9.19 -7.70 -16.99
CA ILE A 340 7.74 -7.53 -16.90
C ILE A 340 7.06 -8.77 -17.47
N HIS A 341 6.16 -9.39 -16.71
CA HIS A 341 5.46 -10.60 -17.12
C HIS A 341 3.96 -10.53 -16.85
N PHE A 342 3.17 -10.99 -17.82
CA PHE A 342 1.70 -11.09 -17.72
C PHE A 342 1.24 -12.54 -17.86
N LYS A 343 0.43 -13.01 -16.91
CA LYS A 343 -0.15 -14.37 -16.95
C LYS A 343 -1.66 -14.34 -16.69
N ALA A 344 -2.43 -14.99 -17.56
CA ALA A 344 -3.85 -15.26 -17.37
C ALA A 344 -4.11 -16.48 -16.47
N HIS A 345 -5.39 -16.71 -16.16
CA HIS A 345 -5.83 -17.96 -15.55
C HIS A 345 -6.10 -19.01 -16.65
N TYR A 346 -5.52 -20.19 -16.51
CA TYR A 346 -5.68 -21.33 -17.42
C TYR A 346 -6.29 -22.52 -16.68
N ASN A 347 -6.75 -23.51 -17.46
CA ASN A 347 -7.06 -24.84 -16.92
C ASN A 347 -5.80 -25.52 -16.33
N SER A 348 -5.99 -26.64 -15.64
CA SER A 348 -4.90 -27.32 -14.89
C SER A 348 -3.71 -27.72 -15.74
N ASN A 349 -3.93 -28.00 -17.03
CA ASN A 349 -2.89 -28.45 -17.96
C ASN A 349 -2.28 -27.28 -18.76
N GLU A 350 -2.68 -26.04 -18.43
CA GLU A 350 -2.26 -24.79 -19.09
C GLU A 350 -2.49 -24.75 -20.62
N THR A 351 -3.47 -25.52 -21.13
CA THR A 351 -3.79 -25.59 -22.56
C THR A 351 -4.86 -24.60 -23.00
N GLN A 352 -5.74 -24.18 -22.09
CA GLN A 352 -6.85 -23.27 -22.38
C GLN A 352 -6.86 -22.09 -21.42
N CYS A 353 -6.83 -20.87 -21.97
CA CYS A 353 -7.00 -19.65 -21.21
C CYS A 353 -8.48 -19.51 -20.78
N LEU A 354 -8.73 -19.46 -19.47
CA LEU A 354 -10.06 -19.36 -18.87
C LEU A 354 -10.43 -17.93 -18.48
N SER A 355 -9.44 -17.05 -18.28
CA SER A 355 -9.68 -15.62 -18.01
C SER A 355 -8.49 -14.77 -18.36
N GLN A 356 -8.76 -13.70 -19.11
CA GLN A 356 -7.76 -12.79 -19.64
C GLN A 356 -7.73 -11.48 -18.86
N LEU A 357 -6.58 -10.82 -18.85
CA LEU A 357 -6.48 -9.39 -18.58
C LEU A 357 -7.26 -8.63 -19.65
N GLY A 358 -7.75 -7.44 -19.32
CA GLY A 358 -8.38 -6.53 -20.27
C GLY A 358 -7.39 -5.96 -21.29
N ARG A 359 -7.49 -4.67 -21.56
CA ARG A 359 -6.49 -3.95 -22.36
C ARG A 359 -5.24 -3.71 -21.54
N VAL A 360 -4.08 -4.16 -22.03
CA VAL A 360 -2.79 -3.96 -21.38
C VAL A 360 -1.90 -3.14 -22.30
N ILE A 361 -1.49 -1.96 -21.82
CA ILE A 361 -0.62 -1.03 -22.55
C ILE A 361 0.73 -1.00 -21.87
N VAL A 362 1.78 -1.42 -22.56
CA VAL A 362 3.16 -1.43 -22.05
C VAL A 362 4.01 -0.52 -22.92
N THR A 363 4.37 0.65 -22.38
CA THR A 363 5.02 1.69 -23.19
C THR A 363 6.13 2.46 -22.48
N GLY A 364 7.17 2.86 -23.21
CA GLY A 364 8.22 3.74 -22.68
C GLY A 364 9.07 3.12 -21.56
N ASN A 365 8.99 1.81 -21.31
CA ASN A 365 9.73 1.17 -20.22
C ASN A 365 11.18 0.91 -20.63
N THR A 366 12.10 1.05 -19.68
CA THR A 366 13.48 0.58 -19.79
C THR A 366 13.61 -0.72 -18.98
N VAL A 367 13.83 -1.85 -19.64
CA VAL A 367 13.74 -3.16 -19.01
C VAL A 367 15.03 -3.95 -19.17
N TYR A 368 15.67 -4.25 -18.06
CA TYR A 368 16.85 -5.10 -17.94
C TYR A 368 16.44 -6.50 -17.46
N CYS A 369 16.82 -7.53 -18.22
CA CYS A 369 16.47 -8.93 -17.93
C CYS A 369 17.69 -9.83 -17.97
N LYS A 370 17.90 -10.66 -16.92
CA LYS A 370 19.05 -11.59 -16.88
C LYS A 370 18.94 -12.68 -17.93
N ASN A 371 17.71 -13.13 -18.21
CA ASN A 371 17.43 -14.16 -19.22
C ASN A 371 17.32 -13.60 -20.65
N GLY A 372 17.91 -12.43 -20.91
CA GLY A 372 17.95 -11.83 -22.25
C GLY A 372 16.73 -10.97 -22.59
N THR A 373 16.87 -10.21 -23.68
CA THR A 373 15.89 -9.23 -24.16
C THR A 373 14.56 -9.85 -24.57
N GLU A 374 14.55 -11.06 -25.14
CA GLU A 374 13.34 -11.79 -25.52
C GLU A 374 12.42 -12.11 -24.33
N LYS A 375 13.00 -12.24 -23.13
CA LYS A 375 12.24 -12.46 -21.89
C LYS A 375 11.97 -11.18 -21.12
N ALA A 376 12.46 -10.03 -21.58
CA ALA A 376 12.36 -8.78 -20.83
C ALA A 376 10.91 -8.36 -20.60
N ILE A 377 10.08 -8.38 -21.65
CA ILE A 377 8.63 -8.14 -21.57
C ILE A 377 7.93 -9.30 -22.26
N ALA A 378 7.12 -10.06 -21.52
CA ALA A 378 6.44 -11.23 -22.07
C ALA A 378 5.04 -11.41 -21.49
N GLN A 379 4.18 -12.09 -22.25
CA GLN A 379 2.93 -12.64 -21.73
C GLN A 379 2.84 -14.14 -22.03
N THR A 380 2.13 -14.89 -21.19
CA THR A 380 1.68 -16.24 -21.58
C THR A 380 0.62 -16.10 -22.69
N LYS A 381 0.63 -17.00 -23.68
CA LYS A 381 -0.21 -16.91 -24.90
C LYS A 381 -1.67 -16.61 -24.60
N GLN A 382 -2.24 -15.55 -25.17
CA GLN A 382 -3.63 -15.08 -24.94
C GLN A 382 -3.90 -14.53 -23.52
N SER A 383 -2.88 -14.17 -22.74
CA SER A 383 -3.13 -13.67 -21.38
C SER A 383 -3.84 -12.31 -21.32
N CYS A 384 -3.72 -11.51 -22.37
CA CYS A 384 -4.37 -10.22 -22.48
C CYS A 384 -5.36 -10.23 -23.65
N ARG A 385 -6.53 -9.59 -23.47
CA ARG A 385 -7.50 -9.38 -24.56
C ARG A 385 -6.91 -8.48 -25.65
N GLU A 386 -6.26 -7.41 -25.24
CA GLU A 386 -5.48 -6.53 -26.11
C GLU A 386 -4.13 -6.29 -25.45
N PHE A 387 -3.04 -6.49 -26.18
CA PHE A 387 -1.68 -6.30 -25.69
C PHE A 387 -0.94 -5.32 -26.59
N VAL A 388 -0.74 -4.10 -26.11
CA VAL A 388 -0.10 -3.03 -26.85
C VAL A 388 1.31 -2.84 -26.32
N LEU A 389 2.31 -2.99 -27.19
CA LEU A 389 3.71 -2.74 -26.91
C LEU A 389 4.20 -1.57 -27.78
N SER A 390 4.73 -0.51 -27.17
CA SER A 390 5.38 0.57 -27.92
C SER A 390 6.57 1.16 -27.15
N ASP A 391 7.58 1.67 -27.83
CA ASP A 391 8.62 2.55 -27.25
C ASP A 391 9.39 1.97 -26.04
N ASN A 392 9.43 0.65 -25.88
CA ASN A 392 10.14 -0.01 -24.78
C ASN A 392 11.60 -0.26 -25.19
N LYS A 393 12.53 0.06 -24.29
CA LYS A 393 13.97 -0.23 -24.45
C LYS A 393 14.33 -1.47 -23.64
N LEU A 394 14.86 -2.49 -24.30
CA LEU A 394 15.14 -3.79 -23.70
C LEU A 394 16.65 -4.03 -23.65
N TYR A 395 17.13 -4.51 -22.53
CA TYR A 395 18.55 -4.77 -22.30
C TYR A 395 18.75 -6.11 -21.59
N THR A 396 19.85 -6.78 -21.92
CA THR A 396 20.38 -7.86 -21.09
C THR A 396 21.23 -7.23 -19.98
N TRP A 397 21.15 -7.74 -18.76
CA TRP A 397 22.05 -7.35 -17.66
C TRP A 397 22.53 -8.58 -16.90
N LYS A 398 23.77 -8.56 -16.41
CA LYS A 398 24.43 -9.70 -15.77
C LYS A 398 24.20 -9.70 -14.26
#